data_AF-A0A1Q5XWD3-F1
#
_entry.id   AF-A0A1Q5XWD3-F1
#
_cell.length_a   1.000
_cell.length_b   1.000
_cell.length_c   1.000
_cell.angle_alpha   90.00
_cell.angle_beta   90.00
_cell.angle_gamma   90.00
#
_symmetry.space_group_name_H-M   'P 1'
#
loop_
_entity.id
_entity.type
_entity.pdbx_description
1 polymer ?
#
loop_
_entity_poly.entity_id
_entity_poly.type
_entity_poly.pdbx_seq_one_letter_code
_entity_poly.pdbx_strand_id
1 'polypeptide(L)'
;MLKWHGLSGNKIMTPNIVGSIHIISQEHTFSGSKEAPVAFIEWKTPATAFNTREIQQGYFMEATDIIHEMSGGNLPKEQIWINVIHAVDGAWGIGGQALTNEQLGGALSQG
;
A
#
# COMPACT_ATOMS: atom_id res chain seq x y z
N MET A 1 0.26 -7.00 -1.16
CA MET A 1 0.60 -6.01 -2.23
C MET A 1 1.19 -6.70 -3.46
N LEU A 2 2.38 -7.30 -3.41
CA LEU A 2 3.04 -7.89 -4.60
C LEU A 2 2.24 -9.01 -5.27
N LYS A 3 1.61 -9.88 -4.47
CA LYS A 3 0.71 -10.95 -4.93
C LYS A 3 -0.34 -10.45 -5.92
N TRP A 4 -1.01 -9.35 -5.59
CA TRP A 4 -2.05 -8.76 -6.44
C TRP A 4 -1.50 -8.22 -7.76
N HIS A 5 -0.22 -7.88 -7.81
CA HIS A 5 0.45 -7.41 -9.03
C HIS A 5 1.16 -8.53 -9.79
N GLY A 6 1.01 -9.81 -9.40
CA GLY A 6 1.73 -10.92 -10.01
C GLY A 6 3.24 -10.92 -9.72
N LEU A 7 3.68 -10.17 -8.70
CA LEU A 7 5.10 -9.98 -8.35
C LEU A 7 5.51 -10.76 -7.10
N SER A 8 4.72 -11.75 -6.67
CA SER A 8 5.10 -12.62 -5.55
C SER A 8 6.44 -13.29 -5.81
N GLY A 9 7.41 -13.10 -4.91
CA GLY A 9 8.75 -13.66 -5.04
C GLY A 9 9.66 -12.94 -6.04
N ASN A 10 9.21 -11.85 -6.67
CA ASN A 10 10.03 -11.07 -7.57
C ASN A 10 11.23 -10.48 -6.80
N LYS A 11 12.44 -10.86 -7.20
CA LYS A 11 13.68 -10.56 -6.47
C LYS A 11 14.10 -9.09 -6.57
N ILE A 12 13.61 -8.39 -7.59
CA ILE A 12 13.89 -6.97 -7.81
C ILE A 12 12.95 -6.11 -6.98
N MET A 13 11.64 -6.42 -6.97
CA MET A 13 10.66 -5.58 -6.27
C MET A 13 10.62 -5.84 -4.76
N THR A 14 10.80 -7.09 -4.32
CA THR A 14 10.71 -7.46 -2.90
C THR A 14 11.58 -6.59 -1.97
N PRO A 15 12.88 -6.33 -2.24
CA PRO A 15 13.69 -5.45 -1.39
C PRO A 15 13.30 -3.97 -1.46
N ASN A 16 12.51 -3.58 -2.47
CA ASN A 16 12.02 -2.22 -2.68
C ASN A 16 10.61 -1.99 -2.09
N ILE A 17 10.05 -2.97 -1.39
CA ILE A 17 8.86 -2.78 -0.56
C ILE A 17 9.32 -2.32 0.82
N VAL A 18 9.18 -1.02 1.06
CA VAL A 18 9.56 -0.35 2.31
C VAL A 18 8.34 0.28 2.97
N GLY A 19 8.38 0.47 4.28
CA GLY A 19 7.29 1.10 5.02
C GLY A 19 7.72 1.60 6.39
N SER A 20 6.87 2.45 6.97
CA SER A 20 6.96 2.90 8.35
C SER A 20 5.62 2.66 9.05
N ILE A 21 5.66 2.47 10.37
CA ILE A 21 4.46 2.37 11.21
C ILE A 21 4.44 3.60 12.10
N HIS A 22 3.35 4.35 12.04
CA HIS A 22 3.16 5.55 12.84
C HIS A 22 2.04 5.26 13.85
N ILE A 23 2.35 5.38 15.14
CA ILE A 23 1.39 5.16 16.22
C ILE A 23 0.91 6.52 16.70
N ILE A 24 -0.40 6.75 16.64
CA ILE A 24 -1.07 7.95 17.14
C ILE A 24 -2.01 7.51 18.25
N SER A 25 -2.01 8.24 19.36
CA SER A 25 -2.91 7.94 20.47
C SER A 25 -4.37 8.23 20.09
N GLN A 26 -5.31 7.46 20.64
CA GLN A 26 -6.71 7.46 20.21
C GLN A 26 -7.40 8.82 20.38
N GLU A 27 -7.03 9.61 21.39
CA GLU A 27 -7.55 10.96 21.62
C GLU A 27 -7.14 11.96 20.51
N HIS A 28 -6.23 11.56 19.61
CA HIS A 28 -5.79 12.34 18.45
C HIS A 28 -6.28 11.75 17.12
N THR A 29 -7.17 10.75 17.15
CA THR A 29 -7.74 10.14 15.95
C THR A 29 -9.26 10.16 15.97
N PHE A 30 -9.88 10.49 14.83
CA PHE A 30 -11.32 10.75 14.78
C PHE A 30 -11.97 10.05 13.58
N SER A 31 -13.18 9.52 13.79
CA SER A 31 -14.07 9.00 12.75
C SER A 31 -15.50 9.43 13.04
N GLY A 32 -16.22 9.94 12.04
CA GLY A 32 -17.59 10.43 12.23
C GLY A 32 -17.69 11.56 13.26
N SER A 33 -16.67 12.43 13.32
CA SER A 33 -16.56 13.56 14.27
C SER A 33 -16.48 13.14 15.75
N LYS A 34 -15.99 11.92 16.03
CA LYS A 34 -15.76 11.41 17.40
C LYS A 34 -14.39 10.75 17.48
N GLU A 35 -13.78 10.79 18.67
CA GLU A 35 -12.56 10.03 18.96
C GLU A 35 -12.81 8.54 18.70
N ALA A 36 -11.91 7.90 17.98
CA ALA A 36 -12.04 6.51 17.58
C ALA A 36 -10.68 5.88 17.32
N PRO A 37 -10.49 4.58 17.65
CA PRO A 37 -9.36 3.84 17.11
C PRO A 37 -9.52 3.73 15.60
N VAL A 38 -8.43 3.93 14.85
CA VAL A 38 -8.43 3.93 13.39
C VAL A 38 -7.13 3.32 12.87
N ALA A 39 -7.17 2.78 11.66
CA ALA A 39 -5.97 2.45 10.90
C ALA A 39 -6.02 3.07 9.50
N PHE A 40 -4.88 3.60 9.07
CA PHE A 40 -4.68 4.12 7.71
C PHE A 40 -3.55 3.34 7.06
N ILE A 41 -3.81 2.78 5.89
CA ILE A 41 -2.82 2.10 5.05
C ILE A 41 -2.59 2.94 3.81
N GLU A 42 -1.43 3.59 3.73
CA GLU A 42 -1.06 4.39 2.57
C GLU A 42 0.00 3.68 1.74
N TRP A 43 -0.25 3.57 0.43
CA TRP A 43 0.77 3.18 -0.53
C TRP A 43 1.19 4.36 -1.38
N LYS A 44 2.49 4.62 -1.44
CA LYS A 44 3.09 5.42 -2.50
C LYS A 44 3.57 4.45 -3.58
N THR A 45 3.03 4.54 -4.80
CA THR A 45 3.26 3.56 -5.90
C THR A 45 3.60 4.22 -7.24
N PRO A 46 4.25 3.52 -8.20
CA PRO A 46 4.47 4.08 -9.53
C PRO A 46 3.11 4.16 -10.22
N ALA A 47 2.97 5.03 -11.22
CA ALA A 47 1.68 5.24 -11.91
C ALA A 47 1.06 3.95 -12.51
N THR A 48 1.85 2.90 -12.70
CA THR A 48 1.43 1.61 -13.25
C THR A 48 0.87 0.62 -12.22
N ALA A 49 1.07 0.84 -10.92
CA ALA A 49 0.51 -0.02 -9.88
C ALA A 49 -0.97 0.30 -9.62
N PHE A 50 -1.72 -0.67 -9.08
CA PHE A 50 -3.16 -0.55 -8.83
C PHE A 50 -3.97 -0.13 -10.08
N ASN A 51 -3.53 -0.54 -11.26
CA ASN A 51 -4.07 -0.12 -12.56
C ASN A 51 -5.35 -0.86 -13.00
N THR A 52 -5.80 -1.87 -12.25
CA THR A 52 -7.04 -2.59 -12.54
C THR A 52 -7.96 -2.65 -11.31
N ARG A 53 -9.26 -2.77 -11.58
CA ARG A 53 -10.27 -2.87 -10.53
C ARG A 53 -10.12 -4.12 -9.68
N GLU A 54 -9.73 -5.23 -10.30
CA GLU A 54 -9.41 -6.51 -9.63
C GLU A 54 -8.33 -6.31 -8.56
N ILE A 55 -7.20 -5.72 -8.94
CA ILE A 55 -6.07 -5.45 -8.02
C ILE A 55 -6.50 -4.54 -6.89
N GLN A 56 -7.22 -3.47 -7.20
CA GLN A 56 -7.73 -2.53 -6.20
C GLN A 56 -8.65 -3.22 -5.21
N GLN A 57 -9.68 -3.94 -5.66
CA GLN A 57 -10.63 -4.59 -4.77
C GLN A 57 -9.98 -5.71 -3.96
N GLY A 58 -9.19 -6.54 -4.62
CA GLY A 58 -8.51 -7.65 -4.00
C GLY A 58 -7.54 -7.23 -2.90
N TYR A 59 -6.64 -6.29 -3.20
CA TYR A 59 -5.69 -5.82 -2.21
C TYR A 59 -6.37 -5.10 -1.05
N PHE A 60 -7.37 -4.25 -1.33
CA PHE A 60 -8.01 -3.47 -0.29
C PHE A 60 -8.75 -4.38 0.69
N MET A 61 -9.46 -5.38 0.19
CA MET A 61 -10.09 -6.40 1.03
C MET A 61 -9.05 -7.15 1.87
N GLU A 62 -8.00 -7.70 1.23
CA GLU A 62 -6.97 -8.49 1.93
C GLU A 62 -6.25 -7.68 3.01
N ALA A 63 -5.90 -6.42 2.73
CA ALA A 63 -5.21 -5.56 3.69
C ALA A 63 -6.11 -5.14 4.86
N THR A 64 -7.38 -4.82 4.60
CA THR A 64 -8.36 -4.54 5.66
C THR A 64 -8.56 -5.75 6.56
N ASP A 65 -8.66 -6.94 5.97
CA ASP A 65 -8.85 -8.19 6.72
C ASP A 65 -7.64 -8.48 7.62
N ILE A 66 -6.42 -8.34 7.10
CA ILE A 66 -5.18 -8.51 7.90
C ILE A 66 -5.18 -7.62 9.13
N ILE A 67 -5.49 -6.32 8.98
CA ILE A 67 -5.48 -5.38 10.11
C ILE A 67 -6.59 -5.72 11.12
N HIS A 68 -7.78 -6.04 10.65
CA HIS A 68 -8.89 -6.45 11.51
C HIS A 68 -8.53 -7.70 12.33
N GLU A 69 -7.98 -8.73 11.68
CA GLU A 69 -7.54 -9.98 12.32
C GLU A 69 -6.39 -9.73 13.31
N MET A 70 -5.39 -8.93 12.94
CA MET A 70 -4.27 -8.58 13.83
C MET A 70 -4.71 -7.78 15.05
N SER A 71 -5.83 -7.04 14.96
CA SER A 71 -6.44 -6.36 16.11
C SER A 71 -7.22 -7.30 17.04
N GLY A 72 -7.30 -8.60 16.72
CA GLY A 72 -8.17 -9.56 17.42
C GLY A 72 -9.66 -9.28 17.18
N GLY A 73 -10.00 -8.61 16.07
CA GLY A 73 -11.36 -8.18 15.75
C GLY A 73 -11.83 -6.90 16.45
N ASN A 74 -10.98 -6.26 17.25
CA ASN A 74 -11.35 -5.05 18.02
C ASN A 74 -11.41 -3.77 17.18
N LEU A 75 -10.65 -3.70 16.09
CA LEU A 75 -10.73 -2.59 15.14
C LEU A 75 -11.73 -2.96 14.03
N PRO A 76 -12.93 -2.36 13.97
CA PRO A 76 -13.91 -2.68 12.94
C PRO A 76 -13.39 -2.29 11.55
N LYS A 77 -13.81 -3.03 10.51
CA LYS A 77 -13.34 -2.82 9.13
C LYS A 77 -13.69 -1.43 8.60
N GLU A 78 -14.79 -0.86 9.07
CA GLU A 78 -15.27 0.49 8.74
C GLU A 78 -14.36 1.59 9.31
N GLN A 79 -13.43 1.24 10.21
CA GLN A 79 -12.40 2.13 10.77
C GLN A 79 -10.99 1.86 10.20
N ILE A 80 -10.92 1.17 9.06
CA ILE A 80 -9.68 0.89 8.35
C ILE A 80 -9.79 1.50 6.97
N TRP A 81 -8.93 2.48 6.67
CA TRP A 81 -8.89 3.15 5.38
C TRP A 81 -7.61 2.81 4.64
N ILE A 82 -7.72 2.75 3.32
CA ILE A 82 -6.60 2.46 2.43
C ILE A 82 -6.59 3.50 1.32
N ASN A 83 -5.44 4.11 1.08
CA ASN A 83 -5.24 5.06 -0.01
C ASN A 83 -3.96 4.74 -0.80
N VAL A 84 -4.00 5.06 -2.09
CA VAL A 84 -2.87 4.92 -3.00
C VAL A 84 -2.54 6.29 -3.56
N ILE A 85 -1.27 6.65 -3.50
CA ILE A 85 -0.71 7.86 -4.08
C ILE A 85 0.23 7.42 -5.19
N HIS A 86 -0.07 7.85 -6.41
CA HIS A 86 0.77 7.56 -7.57
C HIS A 86 1.83 8.63 -7.75
N ALA A 87 3.08 8.22 -7.83
CA ALA A 87 4.15 9.09 -8.33
C ALA A 87 3.92 9.35 -9.82
N VAL A 88 4.15 10.59 -10.25
CA VAL A 88 4.19 10.91 -11.69
C VAL A 88 5.33 10.15 -12.36
N ASP A 89 5.20 9.91 -13.67
CA ASP A 89 6.24 9.20 -14.41
C ASP A 89 7.60 9.90 -14.29
N GLY A 90 8.65 9.12 -14.03
CA GLY A 90 10.00 9.64 -13.76
C GLY A 90 10.23 10.17 -12.34
N ALA A 91 9.24 10.17 -11.45
CA ALA A 91 9.39 10.64 -10.07
C ALA A 91 9.52 9.50 -9.04
N TRP A 92 9.72 8.27 -9.50
CA TRP A 92 9.94 7.13 -8.62
C TRP A 92 11.44 6.90 -8.39
N GLY A 93 11.91 7.09 -7.16
CA GLY A 93 13.32 6.95 -6.81
C GLY A 93 13.68 5.56 -6.26
N ILE A 94 14.65 4.87 -6.86
CA ILE A 94 15.30 3.68 -6.28
C ILE A 94 16.81 3.84 -6.40
N GLY A 95 17.54 3.67 -5.29
CA GLY A 95 19.02 3.71 -5.29
C GLY A 95 19.61 5.01 -5.82
N GLY A 96 18.92 6.15 -5.63
CA GLY A 96 19.34 7.46 -6.14
C GLY A 96 19.01 7.72 -7.61
N GLN A 97 18.32 6.81 -8.30
CA GLN A 97 17.89 6.98 -9.68
C GLN A 97 16.40 7.27 -9.75
N ALA A 98 16.04 8.29 -10.52
CA ALA A 98 14.66 8.62 -10.85
C ALA A 98 14.24 7.79 -12.07
N LEU A 99 13.31 6.86 -11.89
CA LEU A 99 12.95 5.85 -12.87
C LEU A 99 11.63 6.18 -13.55
N THR A 100 11.58 5.97 -14.87
CA THR A 100 10.32 6.00 -15.63
C THR A 100 9.54 4.70 -15.43
N ASN A 101 8.25 4.73 -15.74
CA ASN A 101 7.36 3.57 -15.72
C ASN A 101 7.84 2.47 -16.67
N GLU A 102 8.42 2.84 -17.82
CA GLU A 102 9.02 1.88 -18.77
C GLU A 102 10.26 1.21 -18.17
N GLN A 103 11.16 1.97 -17.57
CA GLN A 103 12.35 1.43 -16.90
C GLN A 103 11.98 0.50 -15.75
N LEU A 104 10.98 0.89 -14.94
CA LEU A 104 10.45 0.05 -13.87
C LEU A 104 9.85 -1.24 -14.43
N GLY A 105 8.97 -1.17 -15.43
CA GLY A 105 8.36 -2.34 -16.05
C GLY A 105 9.40 -3.29 -16.65
N GLY A 106 10.40 -2.75 -17.34
CA GLY A 106 11.52 -3.51 -17.89
C GLY A 106 12.34 -4.22 -16.81
N ALA A 107 12.67 -3.53 -15.71
CA ALA A 107 13.38 -4.13 -14.59
C ALA A 107 12.56 -5.24 -13.93
N LEU A 108 11.27 -5.01 -13.65
CA LEU A 108 10.40 -5.99 -12.99
C LEU A 108 10.27 -7.30 -13.77
N SER A 109 10.28 -7.25 -15.10
CA SER A 109 10.20 -8.44 -15.97
C SER A 109 11.40 -9.39 -15.87
N GLN A 110 12.51 -8.94 -15.28
CA GLN A 110 13.77 -9.69 -15.16
C GLN A 110 13.93 -10.37 -13.79
N GLY A 111 12.98 -10.19 -12.87
CA GLY A 111 13.10 -10.54 -11.45
C GLY A 111 12.23 -11.68 -10.96
#